data_AF-A0ABD1JEN5-F1
#
_entry.id   AF-A0ABD1JEN5-F1
#
_cell.length_a   1.000
_cell.length_b   1.000
_cell.length_c   1.000
_cell.angle_alpha   90.00
_cell.angle_beta   90.00
_cell.angle_gamma   90.00
#
_symmetry.space_group_name_H-M   'P 1'
#
loop_
_entity.id
_entity.type
_entity.pdbx_description
1 polymer ?
#
loop_
_entity_poly.entity_id
_entity_poly.type
_entity_poly.pdbx_seq_one_letter_code
_entity_poly.pdbx_strand_id
1 'polypeptide(L)'
;MADDLDELLDEVEAKFCRDTSLPQQRNQEDQAGDQVQDKSKSPGKSKQDATKRVDNDDIDALLEEILDDDNDAKNRPTISNIDKSTRGGNEAASQVVKRKCCSVFLGGSAIPQGVGTSNSKRVCDQLRCISCDFRIASFDDQEWDSTCDYLFFRNNMPDCQRLRAKLKKCKGARAYACQCSWHTAVALTDLRAQAQLRWVCGKHDT
;
A
#
# COMPACT_ATOMS: atom_id res chain seq x y z
N MET A 1 0.07 -44.90 12.91
CA MET A 1 -0.57 -43.68 13.44
C MET A 1 0.39 -42.49 13.53
N ALA A 2 1.69 -42.69 13.80
CA ALA A 2 2.69 -41.62 13.59
C ALA A 2 3.31 -41.71 12.18
N ASP A 3 3.48 -42.93 11.66
CA ASP A 3 4.10 -43.20 10.34
C ASP A 3 3.29 -42.61 9.17
N ASP A 4 1.97 -42.48 9.34
CA ASP A 4 1.07 -41.93 8.33
C ASP A 4 1.24 -40.40 8.16
N LEU A 5 1.80 -39.71 9.16
CA LEU A 5 2.02 -38.27 9.13
C LEU A 5 3.31 -37.91 8.40
N ASP A 6 4.36 -38.71 8.62
CA ASP A 6 5.67 -38.51 8.00
C ASP A 6 5.60 -38.78 6.49
N GLU A 7 4.84 -39.81 6.05
CA GLU A 7 4.63 -40.09 4.63
C GLU A 7 3.94 -38.92 3.90
N LEU A 8 2.99 -38.24 4.56
CA LEU A 8 2.31 -37.06 4.00
C LEU A 8 3.24 -35.85 3.91
N LEU A 9 4.20 -35.71 4.83
CA LEU A 9 5.19 -34.63 4.81
C LEU A 9 6.20 -34.83 3.68
N ASP A 10 6.70 -36.06 3.49
CA ASP A 10 7.61 -36.41 2.40
C ASP A 10 6.95 -36.21 1.03
N GLU A 11 5.66 -36.54 0.89
CA GLU A 11 4.92 -36.34 -0.36
C GLU A 11 4.81 -34.85 -0.73
N VAL A 12 4.57 -33.97 0.26
CA VAL A 12 4.51 -32.53 0.07
C VAL A 12 5.89 -31.97 -0.27
N GLU A 13 6.94 -32.40 0.41
CA GLU A 13 8.31 -31.97 0.12
C GLU A 13 8.73 -32.38 -1.31
N ALA A 14 8.42 -33.62 -1.71
CA ALA A 14 8.72 -34.12 -3.05
C ALA A 14 7.95 -33.40 -4.17
N LYS A 15 6.74 -32.89 -3.88
CA LYS A 15 5.89 -32.17 -4.84
C LYS A 15 6.21 -30.69 -4.94
N PHE A 16 6.65 -30.04 -3.86
CA PHE A 16 6.71 -28.58 -3.79
C PHE A 16 8.10 -28.01 -3.44
N CYS A 17 9.02 -28.82 -2.87
CA CYS A 17 10.30 -28.31 -2.35
C CYS A 17 11.54 -28.71 -3.18
N ARG A 18 11.38 -29.46 -4.28
CA ARG A 18 12.52 -29.92 -5.10
C ARG A 18 13.35 -28.80 -5.74
N ASP A 19 12.80 -27.60 -5.86
CA ASP A 19 13.48 -26.47 -6.52
C ASP A 19 14.16 -25.47 -5.58
N THR A 20 14.24 -25.77 -4.27
CA THR A 20 15.04 -24.95 -3.33
C THR A 20 16.23 -25.72 -2.76
N SER A 21 17.11 -26.19 -3.65
CA SER A 21 18.43 -26.68 -3.24
C SER A 21 19.40 -25.50 -3.12
N LEU A 22 19.45 -24.88 -1.94
CA LEU A 22 20.61 -24.08 -1.52
C LEU A 22 21.74 -25.05 -1.14
N PRO A 23 23.00 -24.85 -1.59
CA PRO A 23 24.09 -25.75 -1.24
C PRO A 23 24.47 -25.60 0.24
N GLN A 24 24.11 -26.60 1.05
CA GLN A 24 24.63 -26.77 2.40
C GLN A 24 25.91 -27.59 2.35
N GLN A 25 27.08 -26.94 2.27
CA GLN A 25 28.36 -27.62 2.47
C GLN A 25 28.64 -27.81 3.96
N ARG A 26 28.46 -29.05 4.45
CA ARG A 26 29.17 -29.58 5.62
C ARG A 26 30.53 -30.11 5.17
N ASN A 27 31.56 -29.79 5.96
CA ASN A 27 32.90 -30.38 5.90
C ASN A 27 32.85 -31.88 6.24
N GLN A 28 33.52 -32.73 5.45
CA GLN A 28 34.73 -33.48 5.82
C GLN A 28 35.10 -34.52 4.74
N GLU A 29 36.34 -34.36 4.25
CA GLU A 29 37.36 -35.36 3.83
C GLU A 29 36.89 -36.77 3.43
N ASP A 30 37.13 -37.16 2.16
CA ASP A 30 38.23 -38.07 1.83
C ASP A 30 38.50 -38.22 0.31
N GLN A 31 39.67 -38.80 0.03
CA GLN A 31 40.55 -38.74 -1.13
C GLN A 31 40.08 -39.26 -2.52
N ALA A 32 40.73 -38.63 -3.53
CA ALA A 32 41.37 -39.19 -4.74
C ALA A 32 40.55 -39.53 -6.00
N GLY A 33 41.02 -39.01 -7.15
CA GLY A 33 41.01 -39.77 -8.40
C GLY A 33 40.61 -39.05 -9.69
N ASP A 34 41.60 -38.40 -10.32
CA ASP A 34 41.86 -38.41 -11.77
C ASP A 34 40.96 -37.67 -12.79
N GLN A 35 41.63 -37.35 -13.89
CA GLN A 35 41.39 -36.36 -14.93
C GLN A 35 40.42 -36.84 -16.04
N VAL A 36 39.94 -35.88 -16.84
CA VAL A 36 40.16 -35.77 -18.31
C VAL A 36 38.93 -35.20 -19.04
N GLN A 37 39.27 -34.29 -19.96
CA GLN A 37 38.51 -33.56 -20.98
C GLN A 37 37.58 -34.44 -21.83
N ASP A 38 36.49 -33.89 -22.39
CA ASP A 38 36.40 -33.78 -23.86
C ASP A 38 35.27 -32.87 -24.40
N LYS A 39 35.52 -32.50 -25.65
CA LYS A 39 34.95 -31.51 -26.57
C LYS A 39 33.49 -31.67 -27.04
N SER A 40 32.85 -30.51 -27.17
CA SER A 40 32.24 -29.95 -28.41
C SER A 40 30.88 -30.42 -28.96
N LYS A 41 30.22 -29.42 -29.59
CA LYS A 41 29.27 -29.43 -30.75
C LYS A 41 27.75 -29.54 -30.49
N SER A 42 27.09 -28.39 -30.67
CA SER A 42 25.80 -28.20 -31.38
C SER A 42 25.84 -28.81 -32.81
N PRO A 43 24.73 -29.22 -33.49
CA PRO A 43 23.58 -28.34 -33.84
C PRO A 43 22.19 -29.00 -34.07
N GLY A 44 21.13 -28.18 -34.30
CA GLY A 44 20.11 -28.48 -35.34
C GLY A 44 18.63 -28.69 -34.95
N LYS A 45 17.80 -27.67 -35.26
CA LYS A 45 16.35 -27.59 -35.63
C LYS A 45 15.48 -28.88 -35.71
N SER A 46 14.22 -28.80 -35.22
CA SER A 46 12.97 -28.63 -36.05
C SER A 46 11.64 -28.97 -35.34
N LYS A 47 10.63 -28.10 -35.55
CA LYS A 47 9.15 -28.32 -35.60
C LYS A 47 8.45 -28.77 -34.30
N GLN A 48 7.18 -28.47 -34.00
CA GLN A 48 6.06 -27.62 -34.45
C GLN A 48 5.00 -27.92 -33.38
N ASP A 49 4.39 -26.93 -32.72
CA ASP A 49 3.07 -27.16 -32.14
C ASP A 49 2.24 -25.87 -32.12
N ALA A 50 1.00 -26.00 -32.54
CA ALA A 50 0.07 -24.96 -32.90
C ALA A 50 -0.69 -24.51 -31.65
N THR A 51 -0.25 -23.42 -31.03
CA THR A 51 -1.06 -22.69 -30.07
C THR A 51 -1.74 -21.53 -30.80
N LYS A 52 -3.04 -21.68 -30.95
CA LYS A 52 -4.01 -20.70 -31.44
C LYS A 52 -3.80 -19.39 -30.66
N ARG A 53 -3.20 -18.39 -31.30
CA ARG A 53 -3.09 -17.04 -30.75
C ARG A 53 -4.48 -16.44 -30.76
N VAL A 54 -4.98 -16.13 -29.57
CA VAL A 54 -6.10 -15.20 -29.42
C VAL A 54 -5.46 -13.83 -29.51
N ASP A 55 -5.80 -13.08 -30.56
CA ASP A 55 -5.27 -11.74 -30.78
C ASP A 55 -5.66 -10.86 -29.58
N ASN A 56 -4.68 -10.20 -28.97
CA ASN A 56 -4.92 -9.30 -27.82
C ASN A 56 -5.66 -8.02 -28.23
N ASP A 57 -5.74 -7.75 -29.54
CA ASP A 57 -6.40 -6.57 -30.10
C ASP A 57 -7.93 -6.58 -29.83
N ASP A 58 -8.52 -7.77 -29.61
CA ASP A 58 -9.93 -7.90 -29.23
C ASP A 58 -10.19 -7.42 -27.80
N ILE A 59 -9.20 -7.49 -26.90
CA ILE A 59 -9.34 -7.06 -25.50
C ILE A 59 -9.29 -5.54 -25.41
N ASP A 60 -8.39 -4.91 -26.18
CA ASP A 60 -8.28 -3.45 -26.22
C ASP A 60 -9.52 -2.81 -26.87
N ALA A 61 -10.09 -3.45 -27.90
CA ALA A 61 -11.36 -3.02 -28.51
C ALA A 61 -12.55 -3.11 -27.54
N LEU A 62 -12.62 -4.15 -26.70
CA LEU A 62 -13.66 -4.28 -25.67
C LEU A 62 -13.46 -3.30 -24.49
N LEU A 63 -12.21 -2.89 -24.22
CA LEU A 63 -11.89 -1.87 -23.22
C LEU A 63 -12.32 -0.47 -23.67
N GLU A 64 -12.17 -0.13 -24.95
CA GLU A 64 -12.65 1.14 -25.51
C GLU A 64 -14.19 1.21 -25.48
N GLU A 65 -14.89 0.11 -25.77
CA GLU A 65 -16.36 0.06 -25.74
C GLU A 65 -16.95 0.27 -24.33
N ILE A 66 -16.29 -0.21 -23.26
CA ILE A 66 -16.73 -0.02 -21.86
C ILE A 66 -16.48 1.41 -21.36
N LEU A 67 -15.49 2.12 -21.90
CA LEU A 67 -15.14 3.47 -21.48
C LEU A 67 -15.96 4.57 -22.17
N ASP A 68 -16.55 4.27 -23.32
CA ASP A 68 -17.30 5.23 -24.13
C ASP A 68 -18.79 5.41 -23.74
N ASP A 69 -19.31 4.60 -22.80
CA ASP A 69 -20.73 4.61 -22.42
C ASP A 69 -21.11 5.54 -21.24
N ASP A 70 -20.18 6.40 -20.78
CA ASP A 70 -20.42 7.38 -19.69
C ASP A 70 -20.04 8.83 -20.07
N ASN A 71 -20.30 9.27 -21.31
CA ASN A 71 -20.13 10.67 -21.71
C ASN A 71 -21.39 11.29 -22.33
N ASP A 72 -22.39 11.56 -21.49
CA ASP A 72 -23.48 12.50 -21.80
C ASP A 72 -22.95 13.94 -21.81
N ALA A 73 -22.28 14.31 -22.89
CA ALA A 73 -21.92 15.69 -23.20
C ALA A 73 -22.24 16.04 -24.66
N LYS A 74 -23.46 15.77 -25.10
CA LYS A 74 -24.03 16.32 -26.34
C LYS A 74 -24.89 17.55 -26.03
N ASN A 75 -24.27 18.74 -26.05
CA ASN A 75 -24.84 19.94 -26.68
C ASN A 75 -23.87 21.12 -26.61
N ARG A 76 -23.16 21.36 -27.73
CA ARG A 76 -22.44 22.61 -27.99
C ARG A 76 -23.20 23.40 -29.04
N PRO A 77 -23.72 24.61 -28.73
CA PRO A 77 -23.92 25.63 -29.75
C PRO A 77 -22.69 26.55 -29.80
N THR A 78 -22.08 26.60 -30.97
CA THR A 78 -21.22 27.69 -31.43
C THR A 78 -22.01 29.00 -31.40
N ILE A 79 -21.49 30.11 -30.83
CA ILE A 79 -21.55 31.50 -31.34
C ILE A 79 -20.54 32.40 -30.57
N SER A 80 -19.99 33.35 -31.31
CA SER A 80 -18.98 34.39 -31.07
C SER A 80 -19.25 35.48 -29.99
N ASN A 81 -18.14 36.03 -29.48
CA ASN A 81 -17.86 37.36 -28.87
C ASN A 81 -19.01 38.33 -28.48
N ILE A 82 -18.89 38.90 -27.26
CA ILE A 82 -18.96 40.34 -26.88
C ILE A 82 -19.59 40.56 -25.47
N ASP A 83 -18.83 41.28 -24.63
CA ASP A 83 -19.13 42.17 -23.48
C ASP A 83 -20.14 41.88 -22.34
N LYS A 84 -19.62 42.18 -21.13
CA LYS A 84 -20.19 42.82 -19.92
C LYS A 84 -21.47 42.32 -19.23
N SER A 85 -21.25 42.09 -17.93
CA SER A 85 -22.10 42.40 -16.76
C SER A 85 -23.39 41.61 -16.53
N THR A 86 -23.44 40.99 -15.34
CA THR A 86 -24.50 41.12 -14.31
C THR A 86 -24.83 39.76 -13.67
N ARG A 87 -24.96 39.83 -12.34
CA ARG A 87 -25.24 38.77 -11.36
C ARG A 87 -26.34 37.80 -11.79
N GLY A 88 -26.13 36.52 -11.50
CA GLY A 88 -27.17 35.50 -11.43
C GLY A 88 -26.61 34.29 -10.68
N GLY A 89 -27.13 34.03 -9.48
CA GLY A 89 -26.71 32.92 -8.65
C GLY A 89 -27.05 31.59 -9.30
N ASN A 90 -26.09 30.68 -9.32
CA ASN A 90 -26.33 29.27 -9.51
C ASN A 90 -25.74 28.56 -8.30
N GLU A 91 -26.62 28.00 -7.47
CA GLU A 91 -26.25 26.97 -6.51
C GLU A 91 -25.72 25.78 -7.29
N ALA A 92 -24.39 25.74 -7.42
CA ALA A 92 -23.70 24.56 -7.88
C ALA A 92 -23.86 23.50 -6.80
N ALA A 93 -24.57 22.42 -7.12
CA ALA A 93 -24.42 21.17 -6.41
C ALA A 93 -22.93 20.78 -6.49
N SER A 94 -22.18 21.12 -5.44
CA SER A 94 -20.78 20.76 -5.28
C SER A 94 -20.68 19.25 -5.23
N GLN A 95 -20.36 18.62 -6.36
CA GLN A 95 -19.83 17.26 -6.33
C GLN A 95 -18.52 17.33 -5.53
N VAL A 96 -18.58 16.85 -4.28
CA VAL A 96 -17.44 16.78 -3.36
C VAL A 96 -16.43 15.81 -3.95
N VAL A 97 -15.46 16.33 -4.71
CA VAL A 97 -14.39 15.52 -5.30
C VAL A 97 -13.50 15.04 -4.16
N LYS A 98 -13.57 13.76 -3.83
CA LYS A 98 -12.75 13.14 -2.78
C LYS A 98 -11.28 13.14 -3.20
N ARG A 99 -10.46 13.99 -2.58
CA ARG A 99 -9.03 14.13 -2.89
C ARG A 99 -8.18 13.19 -2.04
N LYS A 100 -7.11 12.64 -2.60
CA LYS A 100 -6.10 11.86 -1.88
C LYS A 100 -4.80 12.65 -1.77
N CYS A 101 -4.00 12.36 -0.74
CA CYS A 101 -2.63 12.88 -0.68
C CYS A 101 -1.76 12.26 -1.79
N CYS A 102 -0.92 13.07 -2.44
CA CYS A 102 0.12 12.58 -3.36
C CYS A 102 1.23 11.84 -2.59
N SER A 103 1.63 12.41 -1.45
CA SER A 103 2.56 11.79 -0.49
C SER A 103 1.97 11.93 0.91
N VAL A 104 2.07 10.86 1.70
CA VAL A 104 1.50 10.81 3.05
C VAL A 104 2.61 11.05 4.04
N PHE A 105 2.47 12.11 4.84
CA PHE A 105 3.45 12.45 5.88
C PHE A 105 2.83 12.32 7.27
N LEU A 106 3.67 11.91 8.22
CA LEU A 106 3.45 12.02 9.67
C LEU A 106 4.31 13.15 10.21
N GLY A 107 3.84 13.81 11.26
CA GLY A 107 4.61 14.90 11.86
C GLY A 107 4.06 15.36 13.18
N GLY A 108 4.83 16.19 13.88
CA GLY A 108 4.45 16.78 15.16
C GLY A 108 3.27 17.77 15.07
N SER A 109 2.86 18.28 16.23
CA SER A 109 1.74 19.24 16.37
C SER A 109 2.01 20.58 15.68
N ALA A 110 3.27 21.00 15.57
CA ALA A 110 3.65 22.26 14.92
C ALA A 110 3.40 22.27 13.40
N ILE A 111 3.19 21.10 12.78
CA ILE A 111 3.04 20.97 11.34
C ILE A 111 1.55 20.93 10.99
N PRO A 112 1.10 21.76 10.03
CA PRO A 112 -0.30 21.81 9.66
C PRO A 112 -0.77 20.48 9.05
N GLN A 113 -1.98 20.10 9.44
CA GLN A 113 -2.66 18.93 8.90
C GLN A 113 -3.44 19.26 7.62
N GLY A 114 -3.73 18.25 6.80
CA GLY A 114 -4.57 18.35 5.61
C GLY A 114 -4.06 17.53 4.43
N VAL A 115 -4.52 17.89 3.23
CA VAL A 115 -4.15 17.21 1.98
C VAL A 115 -2.69 17.52 1.61
N GLY A 116 -1.86 16.48 1.56
CA GLY A 116 -0.49 16.57 1.05
C GLY A 116 -0.47 16.57 -0.48
N THR A 117 -0.05 17.68 -1.08
CA THR A 117 0.12 17.80 -2.54
C THR A 117 1.61 17.90 -2.88
N SER A 118 1.98 17.80 -4.16
CA SER A 118 3.39 17.90 -4.60
C SER A 118 4.08 19.19 -4.13
N ASN A 119 3.33 20.29 -4.02
CA ASN A 119 3.85 21.60 -3.65
C ASN A 119 3.63 21.95 -2.17
N SER A 120 2.91 21.11 -1.41
CA SER A 120 2.57 21.37 -0.02
C SER A 120 2.71 20.10 0.81
N LYS A 121 3.82 20.02 1.55
CA LYS A 121 4.03 18.94 2.52
C LYS A 121 3.21 19.23 3.78
N ARG A 122 2.19 18.40 4.01
CA ARG A 122 1.27 18.49 5.15
C ARG A 122 1.11 17.13 5.78
N VAL A 123 0.81 17.10 7.07
CA VAL A 123 0.46 15.87 7.77
C VAL A 123 -0.94 15.44 7.37
N CYS A 124 -1.14 14.17 7.01
CA CYS A 124 -2.47 13.69 6.65
C CYS A 124 -3.35 13.55 7.91
N ASP A 125 -4.52 14.18 7.92
CA ASP A 125 -5.56 14.03 8.97
C ASP A 125 -6.52 12.88 8.69
N GLN A 126 -6.55 12.37 7.45
CA GLN A 126 -7.43 11.29 7.02
C GLN A 126 -6.70 9.96 6.94
N LEU A 127 -5.87 9.63 7.92
CA LEU A 127 -5.13 8.37 7.93
C LEU A 127 -6.04 7.18 8.28
N ARG A 128 -5.81 6.05 7.61
CA ARG A 128 -6.49 4.77 7.83
C ARG A 128 -5.47 3.64 7.87
N CYS A 129 -5.61 2.73 8.83
CA CYS A 129 -4.78 1.53 8.88
C CYS A 129 -5.36 0.45 7.96
N ILE A 130 -4.55 -0.17 7.10
CA ILE A 130 -5.01 -1.26 6.24
C ILE A 130 -5.09 -2.62 6.95
N SER A 131 -4.43 -2.78 8.12
CA SER A 131 -4.44 -4.05 8.86
C SER A 131 -5.69 -4.22 9.72
N CYS A 132 -6.14 -3.16 10.39
CA CYS A 132 -7.31 -3.21 11.26
C CYS A 132 -8.50 -2.41 10.72
N ASP A 133 -8.34 -1.72 9.59
CA ASP A 133 -9.35 -0.85 8.97
C ASP A 133 -9.92 0.27 9.88
N PHE A 134 -9.21 0.62 10.95
CA PHE A 134 -9.55 1.76 11.78
C PHE A 134 -8.93 3.05 11.24
N ARG A 135 -9.65 4.17 11.43
CA ARG A 135 -9.07 5.51 11.32
C ARG A 135 -8.00 5.68 12.40
N ILE A 136 -6.92 6.38 12.04
CA ILE A 136 -5.85 6.67 12.99
C ILE A 136 -6.32 7.81 13.90
N ALA A 137 -6.29 7.57 15.21
CA ALA A 137 -6.46 8.62 16.20
C ALA A 137 -5.16 9.43 16.29
N SER A 138 -5.27 10.76 16.33
CA SER A 138 -4.12 11.67 16.50
C SER A 138 -4.32 12.58 17.71
N PHE A 139 -3.26 12.80 18.48
CA PHE A 139 -3.26 13.65 19.67
C PHE A 139 -2.10 14.63 19.63
N ASP A 140 -2.41 15.92 19.70
CA ASP A 140 -1.45 17.01 19.60
C ASP A 140 -0.76 17.28 20.94
N ASP A 141 0.51 17.69 20.86
CA ASP A 141 1.40 18.01 21.98
C ASP A 141 1.50 16.88 23.02
N GLN A 142 1.41 15.64 22.51
CA GLN A 142 1.38 14.44 23.31
C GLN A 142 2.20 13.32 22.65
N GLU A 143 2.69 12.41 23.48
CA GLU A 143 3.41 11.20 23.09
C GLU A 143 2.86 9.99 23.84
N TRP A 144 2.99 8.81 23.24
CA TRP A 144 2.66 7.56 23.92
C TRP A 144 3.65 7.28 25.05
N ASP A 145 3.12 6.86 26.20
CA ASP A 145 3.92 6.36 27.30
C ASP A 145 4.69 5.09 26.90
N SER A 146 5.90 4.91 27.44
CA SER A 146 6.75 3.73 27.19
C SER A 146 6.12 2.41 27.66
N THR A 147 5.15 2.46 28.57
CA THR A 147 4.38 1.29 29.04
C THR A 147 3.20 0.94 28.13
N CYS A 148 3.01 1.67 27.02
CA CYS A 148 2.00 1.31 26.02
C CYS A 148 2.37 -0.01 25.34
N ASP A 149 1.37 -0.86 25.19
CA ASP A 149 1.50 -2.19 24.62
C ASP A 149 0.35 -2.48 23.66
N TYR A 150 0.51 -3.54 22.86
CA TYR A 150 -0.46 -3.92 21.84
C TYR A 150 -1.87 -4.14 22.41
N LEU A 151 -1.99 -4.78 23.57
CA LEU A 151 -3.29 -5.08 24.19
C LEU A 151 -4.04 -3.80 24.59
N PHE A 152 -3.32 -2.78 25.06
CA PHE A 152 -3.94 -1.49 25.37
C PHE A 152 -4.64 -0.89 24.14
N PHE A 153 -3.98 -0.82 22.99
CA PHE A 153 -4.60 -0.25 21.79
C PHE A 153 -5.75 -1.10 21.27
N ARG A 154 -5.59 -2.42 21.26
CA ARG A 154 -6.63 -3.35 20.81
C ARG A 154 -7.92 -3.24 21.63
N ASN A 155 -7.80 -3.04 22.94
CA ASN A 155 -8.94 -2.99 23.85
C ASN A 155 -9.59 -1.61 23.97
N ASN A 156 -8.85 -0.54 23.67
CA ASN A 156 -9.30 0.84 23.92
C ASN A 156 -9.60 1.64 22.64
N MET A 157 -9.11 1.24 21.46
CA MET A 157 -9.48 1.92 20.21
C MET A 157 -10.89 1.54 19.75
N PRO A 158 -11.69 2.49 19.23
CA PRO A 158 -11.34 3.88 18.89
C PRO A 158 -11.64 4.92 20.00
N ASP A 159 -11.81 4.51 21.25
CA ASP A 159 -12.17 5.42 22.35
C ASP A 159 -11.00 6.33 22.76
N CYS A 160 -11.03 7.57 22.25
CA CYS A 160 -10.02 8.59 22.53
C CYS A 160 -9.91 8.96 24.02
N GLN A 161 -10.97 8.81 24.83
CA GLN A 161 -10.89 9.13 26.26
C GLN A 161 -10.10 8.06 27.00
N ARG A 162 -10.32 6.79 26.67
CA ARG A 162 -9.56 5.67 27.24
C ARG A 162 -8.10 5.70 26.83
N LEU A 163 -7.81 6.09 25.59
CA LEU A 163 -6.43 6.22 25.08
C LEU A 163 -5.63 7.30 25.81
N ARG A 164 -6.28 8.40 26.23
CA ARG A 164 -5.63 9.48 27.00
C ARG A 164 -5.01 9.03 28.32
N ALA A 165 -5.42 7.88 28.87
CA ALA A 165 -4.86 7.33 30.09
C ALA A 165 -3.36 7.00 29.99
N LYS A 166 -2.84 6.71 28.78
CA LYS A 166 -1.41 6.42 28.54
C LYS A 166 -0.72 7.48 27.66
N LEU A 167 -1.24 8.70 27.61
CA LEU A 167 -0.61 9.82 26.92
C LEU A 167 0.19 10.69 27.89
N LYS A 168 1.40 11.08 27.48
CA LYS A 168 2.26 12.04 28.16
C LYS A 168 2.28 13.36 27.40
N LYS A 169 2.37 14.48 28.12
CA LYS A 169 2.49 15.81 27.50
C LYS A 169 3.90 15.97 26.92
N CYS A 170 3.99 16.27 25.63
CA CYS A 170 5.25 16.49 24.92
C CYS A 170 5.02 17.53 23.82
N LYS A 171 5.42 18.78 24.08
CA LYS A 171 5.17 19.90 23.16
C LYS A 171 5.88 19.68 21.82
N GLY A 172 5.17 19.93 20.73
CA GLY A 172 5.69 19.73 19.38
C GLY A 172 5.59 18.29 18.87
N ALA A 173 5.27 17.31 19.74
CA ALA A 173 5.03 15.93 19.32
C ALA A 173 3.55 15.71 18.97
N ARG A 174 3.29 14.66 18.19
CA ARG A 174 1.95 14.16 17.93
C ARG A 174 1.94 12.65 18.03
N ALA A 175 1.04 12.13 18.86
CA ALA A 175 0.83 10.71 19.05
C ALA A 175 -0.24 10.21 18.07
N TYR A 176 0.04 9.11 17.39
CA TYR A 176 -0.84 8.45 16.42
C TYR A 176 -1.09 7.02 16.84
N ALA A 177 -2.32 6.52 16.70
CA ALA A 177 -2.60 5.11 16.93
C ALA A 177 -3.80 4.58 16.14
N CYS A 178 -3.75 3.29 15.86
CA CYS A 178 -4.90 2.45 15.54
C CYS A 178 -4.95 1.27 16.52
N GLN A 179 -5.86 0.32 16.28
CA GLN A 179 -5.98 -0.88 17.13
C GLN A 179 -4.71 -1.74 17.16
N CYS A 180 -3.90 -1.73 16.10
CA CYS A 180 -2.78 -2.66 15.95
C CYS A 180 -1.40 -2.02 15.98
N SER A 181 -1.30 -0.69 15.91
CA SER A 181 -0.03 0.02 15.77
C SER A 181 -0.15 1.43 16.33
N TRP A 182 0.95 1.95 16.84
CA TRP A 182 1.05 3.30 17.38
C TRP A 182 2.41 3.90 17.04
N HIS A 183 2.48 5.23 16.99
CA HIS A 183 3.69 5.96 16.68
C HIS A 183 3.63 7.37 17.26
N THR A 184 4.76 7.90 17.69
CA THR A 184 4.90 9.33 18.06
C THR A 184 5.82 9.98 17.04
N ALA A 185 5.36 11.06 16.41
CA ALA A 185 6.17 11.84 15.48
C ALA A 185 6.43 13.25 16.03
N VAL A 186 7.64 13.76 15.81
CA VAL A 186 8.04 15.13 16.15
C VAL A 186 8.37 15.90 14.88
N ALA A 187 9.29 15.36 14.06
CA ALA A 187 9.64 15.92 12.76
C ALA A 187 8.73 15.38 11.65
N LEU A 188 8.66 16.13 10.53
CA LEU A 188 7.97 15.68 9.34
C LEU A 188 8.68 14.48 8.73
N THR A 189 7.97 13.36 8.63
CA THR A 189 8.50 12.09 8.13
C THR A 189 7.56 11.54 7.07
N ASP A 190 8.10 11.10 5.95
CA ASP A 190 7.33 10.39 4.94
C ASP A 190 6.92 9.02 5.50
N LEU A 191 5.64 8.68 5.41
CA LEU A 191 5.12 7.41 5.89
C LEU A 191 5.80 6.21 5.21
N ARG A 192 6.33 6.38 4.00
CA ARG A 192 7.14 5.37 3.29
C ARG A 192 8.40 4.97 4.06
N ALA A 193 8.94 5.85 4.88
CA ALA A 193 10.09 5.55 5.74
C ALA A 193 9.72 4.70 6.97
N GLN A 194 8.43 4.54 7.27
CA GLN A 194 7.90 3.78 8.41
C GLN A 194 7.16 2.53 7.91
N ALA A 195 7.88 1.59 7.29
CA ALA A 195 7.29 0.42 6.65
C ALA A 195 6.46 -0.49 7.58
N GLN A 196 6.72 -0.44 8.89
CA GLN A 196 5.92 -1.15 9.90
C GLN A 196 4.51 -0.57 10.07
N LEU A 197 4.32 0.71 9.74
CA LEU A 197 3.02 1.37 9.79
C LEU A 197 2.28 1.12 8.49
N ARG A 198 1.40 0.13 8.51
CA ARG A 198 0.48 -0.18 7.42
C ARG A 198 -0.67 0.85 7.38
N TRP A 199 -0.33 2.13 7.22
CA TRP A 199 -1.26 3.25 7.19
C TRP A 199 -1.29 3.88 5.80
N VAL A 200 -2.42 4.48 5.41
CA VAL A 200 -2.64 5.14 4.12
C VAL A 200 -3.56 6.34 4.28
N CYS A 201 -3.61 7.22 3.27
CA CYS A 201 -4.64 8.26 3.19
C CYS A 201 -6.00 7.64 2.81
N GLY A 202 -7.00 7.81 3.67
CA GLY A 202 -8.38 7.34 3.55
C GLY A 202 -9.29 8.21 2.69
N LYS A 203 -8.73 9.18 1.94
CA LYS A 203 -9.41 10.25 1.17
C LYS A 203 -9.92 11.39 2.07
N HIS A 204 -9.84 12.60 1.55
CA HIS A 204 -10.36 13.81 2.19
C HIS A 204 -11.63 14.24 1.46
N ASP A 205 -12.68 14.49 2.24
CA ASP A 205 -13.90 15.14 1.77
C ASP A 205 -13.63 16.66 1.81
N THR A 206 -13.58 17.32 0.65
CA THR A 206 -13.27 18.77 0.53
C THR A 206 -14.40 19.52 -0.11
#